data_AF-A0A7S1HTG6-F1
#
_entry.id   AF-A0A7S1HTG6-F1
#
_cell.length_a   1.000
_cell.length_b   1.000
_cell.length_c   1.000
_cell.angle_alpha   90.00
_cell.angle_beta   90.00
_cell.angle_gamma   90.00
#
_symmetry.space_group_name_H-M   'P 1'
#
loop_
_entity.id
_entity.type
_entity.pdbx_description
1 polymer ?
#
loop_
_entity_poly.entity_id
_entity_poly.type
_entity_poly.pdbx_seq_one_letter_code
_entity_poly.pdbx_strand_id
1 'polypeptide(L)'
;PVVGAAAADDRAVTFQVRHSLMALPEDGYQPRPHNPGCGLYAQQFSNDSVPLGTSRLQAYTVRHRLQPKVDPTRSVTSVGVRRLTHDGRPLLTPVRPIVYYLDRRCPSPIREALMEGASWWEAAFEAAGWYQAFRVELMPEDMDPLDARYNVIEWTHRTTRSWSYGQPLVDPRTGEILRGYVVLGSGRGRQDYILAEAVLGRGADLTGDPILEAVLARLRQLAAHEVGHTLGLAHNFAASVANRSSA
;
A
#
# COMPACT_ATOMS: atom_id res chain seq x y z
N PRO A 1 -22.29 18.44 18.91
CA PRO A 1 -21.93 19.36 17.79
C PRO A 1 -21.56 18.63 16.49
N VAL A 2 -20.72 17.59 16.52
CA VAL A 2 -20.24 16.91 15.29
C VAL A 2 -21.27 15.96 14.68
N VAL A 3 -22.04 15.24 15.50
CA VAL A 3 -23.07 14.28 15.02
C VAL A 3 -24.16 15.00 14.22
N GLY A 4 -24.67 16.14 14.71
CA GLY A 4 -25.67 16.93 13.99
C GLY A 4 -25.20 17.59 12.70
N ALA A 5 -23.90 17.57 12.42
CA ALA A 5 -23.37 17.99 11.12
C ALA A 5 -23.36 16.85 10.08
N ALA A 6 -23.61 15.60 10.48
CA ALA A 6 -23.48 14.42 9.63
C ALA A 6 -24.71 13.48 9.65
N ALA A 7 -25.51 13.49 10.72
CA ALA A 7 -26.72 12.68 10.86
C ALA A 7 -27.97 13.55 10.75
N ALA A 8 -29.04 12.99 10.16
CA ALA A 8 -30.33 13.67 10.04
C ALA A 8 -31.02 13.91 11.39
N ASP A 9 -30.77 13.05 12.38
CA ASP A 9 -31.13 13.23 13.79
C ASP A 9 -29.87 13.03 14.63
N ASP A 10 -29.48 14.05 15.39
CA ASP A 10 -28.24 14.05 16.18
C ASP A 10 -28.37 13.33 17.53
N ARG A 11 -29.58 12.88 17.87
CA ARG A 11 -29.89 12.10 19.07
C ARG A 11 -29.91 10.60 18.82
N ALA A 12 -30.00 10.17 17.56
CA ALA A 12 -30.05 8.77 17.19
C ALA A 12 -28.81 8.39 16.35
N VAL A 13 -27.94 7.55 16.92
CA VAL A 13 -26.73 7.05 16.22
C VAL A 13 -26.77 5.53 16.18
N THR A 14 -26.72 4.98 14.97
CA THR A 14 -26.54 3.54 14.73
C THR A 14 -25.12 3.29 14.27
N PHE A 15 -24.45 2.30 14.87
CA PHE A 15 -23.14 1.84 14.43
C PHE A 15 -23.18 0.33 14.21
N GLN A 16 -22.45 -0.12 13.17
CA GLN A 16 -22.20 -1.53 12.93
C GLN A 16 -20.77 -1.85 13.34
N VAL A 17 -20.61 -2.81 14.25
CA VAL A 17 -19.28 -3.30 14.65
C VAL A 17 -19.05 -4.65 13.99
N ARG A 18 -17.92 -4.78 13.30
CA ARG A 18 -17.44 -6.06 12.76
C ARG A 18 -16.15 -6.44 13.45
N HIS A 19 -16.10 -7.64 14.01
CA HIS A 19 -14.87 -8.23 14.53
C HIS A 19 -14.41 -9.31 13.56
N SER A 20 -13.15 -9.21 13.14
CA SER A 20 -12.49 -10.24 12.33
C SER A 20 -11.41 -10.90 13.20
N LEU A 21 -11.58 -12.19 13.46
CA LEU A 21 -10.56 -13.01 14.11
C LEU A 21 -9.87 -13.84 13.03
N MET A 22 -8.54 -13.70 12.92
CA MET A 22 -7.73 -14.42 11.96
C MET A 22 -6.69 -15.25 12.72
N ALA A 23 -6.60 -16.53 12.39
CA ALA A 23 -5.49 -17.36 12.86
C ALA A 23 -4.18 -16.84 12.25
N LEU A 24 -3.14 -16.74 13.06
CA LEU A 24 -1.82 -16.40 12.53
C LEU A 24 -1.33 -17.52 11.59
N PRO A 25 -0.50 -17.18 10.58
CA PRO A 25 0.03 -18.18 9.67
C PRO A 25 0.77 -19.31 10.41
N GLU A 26 0.72 -20.49 9.80
CA GLU A 26 1.58 -21.62 10.16
C GLU A 26 3.06 -21.26 9.95
N ASP A 27 3.92 -22.09 10.54
CA ASP A 27 5.37 -21.97 10.44
C ASP A 27 5.86 -22.04 8.98
N GLY A 28 7.11 -21.62 8.75
CA GLY A 28 7.75 -21.65 7.42
C GLY A 28 7.93 -20.28 6.76
N TYR A 29 7.50 -19.19 7.41
CA TYR A 29 8.07 -17.87 7.11
C TYR A 29 9.43 -17.74 7.77
N GLN A 30 10.42 -17.26 7.03
CA GLN A 30 11.76 -16.98 7.56
C GLN A 30 11.87 -15.49 7.92
N PRO A 31 11.90 -15.14 9.22
CA PRO A 31 12.14 -13.77 9.67
C PRO A 31 13.49 -13.29 9.16
N ARG A 32 13.57 -12.00 8.83
CA ARG A 32 14.81 -11.34 8.42
C ARG A 32 15.21 -10.35 9.50
N PRO A 33 16.41 -10.42 10.10
CA PRO A 33 16.89 -9.40 11.01
C PRO A 33 16.83 -8.02 10.35
N HIS A 34 16.31 -7.03 11.07
CA HIS A 34 16.16 -5.68 10.55
C HIS A 34 17.51 -4.97 10.46
N ASN A 35 17.74 -4.29 9.34
CA ASN A 35 18.84 -3.36 9.16
C ASN A 35 18.27 -1.92 9.03
N PRO A 36 18.63 -0.98 9.92
CA PRO A 36 18.12 0.40 9.86
C PRO A 36 18.36 1.11 8.51
N GLY A 37 19.39 0.72 7.75
CA GLY A 37 19.69 1.29 6.44
C GLY A 37 18.89 0.72 5.28
N CYS A 38 18.01 -0.27 5.49
CA CYS A 38 17.30 -0.93 4.39
C CYS A 38 16.04 -0.20 3.90
N GLY A 39 15.62 0.87 4.57
CA GLY A 39 14.43 1.64 4.18
C GLY A 39 13.09 0.92 4.42
N LEU A 40 13.09 -0.22 5.11
CA LEU A 40 11.87 -0.96 5.48
C LEU A 40 11.54 -0.75 6.97
N TYR A 41 10.27 -0.89 7.33
CA TYR A 41 9.82 -0.91 8.71
C TYR A 41 10.40 -2.10 9.48
N ALA A 42 10.43 -1.92 10.81
CA ALA A 42 10.88 -2.92 11.75
C ALA A 42 9.72 -3.36 12.66
N GLN A 43 9.51 -4.67 12.75
CA GLN A 43 8.72 -5.26 13.82
C GLN A 43 9.64 -5.48 15.01
N GLN A 44 9.48 -4.67 16.05
CA GLN A 44 10.35 -4.70 17.23
C GLN A 44 9.66 -5.38 18.41
N PHE A 45 10.44 -6.10 19.21
CA PHE A 45 9.98 -6.69 20.47
C PHE A 45 11.16 -6.86 21.44
N SER A 46 10.86 -6.91 22.74
CA SER A 46 11.85 -7.26 23.75
C SER A 46 11.87 -8.77 23.95
N ASN A 47 13.04 -9.39 23.83
CA ASN A 47 13.28 -10.78 24.18
C ASN A 47 14.15 -10.86 25.43
N ASP A 48 13.53 -11.23 26.54
CA ASP A 48 14.19 -11.29 27.86
C ASP A 48 14.94 -12.60 28.09
N SER A 49 14.81 -13.56 27.16
CA SER A 49 15.50 -14.86 27.22
C SER A 49 16.88 -14.85 26.54
N VAL A 50 17.31 -13.71 26.00
CA VAL A 50 18.65 -13.59 25.38
C VAL A 50 19.76 -13.60 26.45
N PRO A 51 20.98 -14.07 26.13
CA PRO A 51 22.10 -14.06 27.07
C PRO A 51 22.42 -12.65 27.59
N LEU A 52 22.89 -12.57 28.84
CA LEU A 52 23.41 -11.33 29.42
C LEU A 52 24.51 -10.74 28.52
N GLY A 53 24.44 -9.44 28.26
CA GLY A 53 25.32 -8.75 27.32
C GLY A 53 24.78 -8.67 25.88
N THR A 54 23.67 -9.34 25.56
CA THR A 54 22.97 -9.20 24.27
C THR A 54 21.86 -8.15 24.37
N SER A 55 21.61 -7.40 23.29
CA SER A 55 20.44 -6.52 23.21
C SER A 55 19.14 -7.33 23.36
N ARG A 56 18.32 -6.96 24.34
CA ARG A 56 16.94 -7.48 24.48
C ARG A 56 16.04 -7.01 23.35
N LEU A 57 16.31 -5.83 22.78
CA LEU A 57 15.57 -5.33 21.64
C LEU A 57 15.93 -6.14 20.39
N GLN A 58 14.97 -6.92 19.91
CA GLN A 58 15.02 -7.67 18.67
C GLN A 58 14.15 -6.96 17.63
N ALA A 59 14.54 -7.05 16.36
CA ALA A 59 13.85 -6.39 15.27
C ALA A 59 13.86 -7.25 14.00
N TYR A 60 12.69 -7.47 13.40
CA TYR A 60 12.54 -8.12 12.11
C TYR A 60 12.10 -7.13 11.04
N THR A 61 12.64 -7.27 9.82
CA THR A 61 12.17 -6.51 8.66
C THR A 61 10.73 -6.89 8.33
N VAL A 62 9.86 -5.89 8.23
CA VAL A 62 8.47 -6.04 7.81
C VAL A 62 8.39 -6.21 6.31
N ARG A 63 7.84 -7.34 5.82
CA ARG A 63 7.69 -7.61 4.37
C ARG A 63 6.62 -8.67 4.08
N HIS A 64 6.10 -8.66 2.86
CA HIS A 64 5.20 -9.71 2.35
C HIS A 64 5.93 -11.05 2.15
N ARG A 65 5.20 -12.16 2.33
CA ARG A 65 5.67 -13.49 1.94
C ARG A 65 5.50 -13.68 0.44
N LEU A 66 6.61 -13.70 -0.29
CA LEU A 66 6.64 -13.99 -1.72
C LEU A 66 7.54 -15.20 -1.99
N GLN A 67 6.94 -16.29 -2.46
CA GLN A 67 7.61 -17.56 -2.71
C GLN A 67 7.48 -17.92 -4.19
N PRO A 68 8.55 -18.34 -4.87
CA PRO A 68 8.46 -18.72 -6.27
C PRO A 68 7.79 -20.10 -6.42
N LYS A 69 6.99 -20.29 -7.48
CA LYS A 69 6.37 -21.58 -7.81
C LYS A 69 7.40 -22.67 -8.13
N VAL A 70 8.55 -22.26 -8.66
CA VAL A 70 9.66 -23.14 -9.03
C VAL A 70 10.91 -22.66 -8.30
N ASP A 71 11.68 -23.60 -7.77
CA ASP A 71 12.94 -23.30 -7.11
C ASP A 71 13.92 -22.61 -8.09
N PRO A 72 14.36 -21.37 -7.80
CA PRO A 72 15.28 -20.64 -8.67
C PRO A 72 16.67 -21.28 -8.77
N THR A 73 17.03 -22.20 -7.86
CA THR A 73 18.31 -22.92 -7.84
C THR A 73 18.29 -24.21 -8.67
N ARG A 74 17.11 -24.73 -9.01
CA ARG A 74 16.99 -25.83 -9.98
C ARG A 74 17.28 -25.28 -11.37
N SER A 75 18.27 -25.86 -12.04
CA SER A 75 18.66 -25.52 -13.41
C SER A 75 17.43 -25.45 -14.31
N VAL A 76 17.14 -24.26 -14.81
CA VAL A 76 16.06 -23.96 -15.75
C VAL A 76 16.44 -24.51 -17.13
N THR A 77 16.53 -25.85 -17.26
CA THR A 77 16.84 -26.55 -18.51
C THR A 77 15.74 -27.46 -19.01
N SER A 78 14.60 -27.59 -18.34
CA SER A 78 13.52 -28.39 -18.88
C SER A 78 12.15 -27.96 -18.36
N VAL A 79 11.16 -28.07 -19.25
CA VAL A 79 9.72 -27.84 -19.07
C VAL A 79 9.26 -26.40 -19.32
N GLY A 80 8.98 -26.09 -20.59
CA GLY A 80 7.76 -25.40 -21.06
C GLY A 80 7.34 -24.02 -20.53
N VAL A 81 8.04 -23.44 -19.56
CA VAL A 81 7.74 -22.09 -19.07
C VAL A 81 8.28 -21.12 -20.11
N ARG A 82 7.39 -20.45 -20.84
CA ARG A 82 7.71 -19.26 -21.64
C ARG A 82 8.56 -18.36 -20.73
N ARG A 83 9.87 -18.24 -21.01
CA ARG A 83 10.77 -17.39 -20.20
C ARG A 83 10.27 -15.97 -20.33
N LEU A 84 9.55 -15.53 -19.31
CA LEU A 84 9.25 -14.13 -19.12
C LEU A 84 10.55 -13.51 -18.64
N THR A 85 11.02 -12.50 -19.35
CA THR A 85 12.30 -11.85 -19.08
C THR A 85 12.10 -10.37 -18.86
N HIS A 86 12.80 -9.81 -17.87
CA HIS A 86 12.99 -8.37 -17.71
C HIS A 86 14.49 -8.09 -17.83
N ASP A 87 14.90 -7.23 -18.76
CA ASP A 87 16.30 -6.96 -19.09
C ASP A 87 17.14 -8.23 -19.34
N GLY A 88 16.54 -9.22 -20.01
CA GLY A 88 17.18 -10.50 -20.32
C GLY A 88 17.32 -11.47 -19.14
N ARG A 89 16.86 -11.12 -17.93
CA ARG A 89 16.85 -12.00 -16.76
C ARG A 89 15.52 -12.75 -16.64
N PRO A 90 15.51 -14.06 -16.32
CA PRO A 90 14.26 -14.80 -16.14
C PRO A 90 13.51 -14.29 -14.90
N LEU A 91 12.20 -14.14 -15.05
CA LEU A 91 11.29 -13.75 -13.97
C LEU A 91 10.71 -14.97 -13.24
N LEU A 92 10.47 -14.82 -11.94
CA LEU A 92 9.84 -15.82 -11.09
C LEU A 92 8.34 -15.57 -10.96
N THR A 93 7.52 -16.61 -11.12
CA THR A 93 6.08 -16.53 -10.82
C THR A 93 5.85 -16.87 -9.35
N PRO A 94 5.09 -16.07 -8.58
CA PRO A 94 4.85 -16.37 -7.18
C PRO A 94 3.75 -17.42 -6.98
N VAL A 95 3.84 -18.16 -5.88
CA VAL A 95 2.78 -19.06 -5.40
C VAL A 95 1.51 -18.26 -5.10
N ARG A 96 1.65 -17.14 -4.37
CA ARG A 96 0.56 -16.20 -4.08
C ARG A 96 1.01 -14.78 -4.47
N PRO A 97 0.35 -14.13 -5.45
CA PRO A 97 0.60 -12.73 -5.75
C PRO A 97 0.05 -11.81 -4.66
N ILE A 98 0.63 -10.62 -4.52
CA ILE A 98 0.15 -9.54 -3.67
C ILE A 98 -0.87 -8.75 -4.48
N VAL A 99 -2.14 -8.85 -4.13
CA VAL A 99 -3.23 -8.15 -4.82
C VAL A 99 -3.81 -7.11 -3.89
N TYR A 100 -3.91 -5.87 -4.37
CA TYR A 100 -4.63 -4.77 -3.72
C TYR A 100 -5.95 -4.52 -4.44
N TYR A 101 -7.04 -4.43 -3.66
CA TYR A 101 -8.37 -4.11 -4.17
C TYR A 101 -8.72 -2.65 -3.88
N LEU A 102 -9.00 -1.88 -4.93
CA LEU A 102 -9.49 -0.50 -4.79
C LEU A 102 -11.01 -0.49 -4.56
N ASP A 103 -11.46 0.26 -3.56
CA ASP A 103 -12.89 0.44 -3.28
C ASP A 103 -13.64 1.04 -4.49
N ARG A 104 -14.70 0.35 -4.92
CA ARG A 104 -15.57 0.75 -6.05
C ARG A 104 -16.26 2.09 -5.84
N ARG A 105 -16.45 2.52 -4.59
CA ARG A 105 -17.08 3.80 -4.24
C ARG A 105 -16.23 5.00 -4.64
N CYS A 106 -14.96 4.79 -4.95
CA CYS A 106 -14.13 5.83 -5.52
C CYS A 106 -14.71 6.27 -6.88
N PRO A 107 -15.06 7.56 -7.05
CA PRO A 107 -15.62 8.06 -8.30
C PRO A 107 -14.54 8.22 -9.37
N SER A 108 -14.94 8.15 -10.64
CA SER A 108 -14.11 8.60 -11.76
C SER A 108 -14.02 10.14 -11.78
N PRO A 109 -12.91 10.76 -12.22
CA PRO A 109 -11.65 10.18 -12.73
C PRO A 109 -10.64 9.77 -11.64
N ILE A 110 -10.96 9.99 -10.36
CA ILE A 110 -10.05 9.73 -9.25
C ILE A 110 -9.71 8.24 -9.14
N ARG A 111 -10.69 7.36 -9.34
CA ARG A 111 -10.50 5.91 -9.29
C ARG A 111 -9.43 5.46 -10.26
N GLU A 112 -9.49 5.93 -11.51
CA GLU A 112 -8.52 5.57 -12.54
C GLU A 112 -7.11 6.04 -12.16
N ALA A 113 -6.97 7.27 -11.65
CA ALA A 113 -5.70 7.79 -11.15
C ALA A 113 -5.13 6.98 -9.96
N LEU A 114 -5.97 6.57 -9.01
CA LEU A 114 -5.53 5.76 -7.88
C LEU A 114 -5.10 4.36 -8.30
N MET A 115 -5.86 3.71 -9.19
CA MET A 115 -5.47 2.40 -9.74
C MET A 115 -4.13 2.49 -10.46
N GLU A 116 -3.97 3.47 -11.35
CA GLU A 116 -2.74 3.66 -12.12
C GLU A 116 -1.53 3.89 -11.21
N GLY A 117 -1.64 4.81 -10.25
CA GLY A 117 -0.54 5.11 -9.33
C GLY A 117 -0.15 3.93 -8.44
N ALA A 118 -1.13 3.21 -7.90
CA ALA A 118 -0.87 2.01 -7.13
C ALA A 118 -0.22 0.90 -7.99
N SER A 119 -0.61 0.77 -9.26
CA SER A 119 -0.05 -0.19 -10.21
C SER A 119 1.39 0.12 -10.64
N TRP A 120 1.96 1.30 -10.32
CA TRP A 120 3.39 1.55 -10.56
C TRP A 120 4.31 0.55 -9.83
N TRP A 121 3.83 -0.06 -8.75
CA TRP A 121 4.55 -1.13 -8.07
C TRP A 121 4.74 -2.38 -8.94
N GLU A 122 3.89 -2.64 -9.94
CA GLU A 122 4.06 -3.78 -10.86
C GLU A 122 5.44 -3.76 -11.52
N ALA A 123 5.85 -2.60 -12.03
CA ALA A 123 7.17 -2.40 -12.64
C ALA A 123 8.31 -2.62 -11.63
N ALA A 124 8.14 -2.21 -10.37
CA ALA A 124 9.14 -2.42 -9.32
C ALA A 124 9.30 -3.92 -8.98
N PHE A 125 8.21 -4.69 -8.96
CA PHE A 125 8.25 -6.14 -8.75
C PHE A 125 8.87 -6.87 -9.96
N GLU A 126 8.58 -6.42 -11.18
CA GLU A 126 9.23 -6.95 -12.40
C GLU A 126 10.73 -6.69 -12.40
N ALA A 127 11.15 -5.47 -12.09
CA ALA A 127 12.57 -5.12 -11.92
C ALA A 127 13.24 -5.93 -10.80
N ALA A 128 12.48 -6.30 -9.76
CA ALA A 128 12.94 -7.18 -8.69
C ALA A 128 12.97 -8.68 -9.06
N GLY A 129 12.65 -9.03 -10.32
CA GLY A 129 12.74 -10.40 -10.84
C GLY A 129 11.45 -11.22 -10.69
N TRP A 130 10.30 -10.58 -10.49
CA TRP A 130 9.01 -11.26 -10.36
C TRP A 130 8.09 -11.01 -11.54
N TYR A 131 7.36 -12.03 -11.96
CA TYR A 131 6.29 -11.89 -12.94
C TYR A 131 4.92 -11.89 -12.26
N GLN A 132 4.12 -10.86 -12.53
CA GLN A 132 2.74 -10.70 -12.01
C GLN A 132 2.63 -10.95 -10.49
N ALA A 133 3.64 -10.53 -9.74
CA ALA A 133 3.65 -10.71 -8.29
C ALA A 133 2.93 -9.62 -7.51
N PHE A 134 2.70 -8.48 -8.14
CA PHE A 134 1.90 -7.40 -7.60
C PHE A 134 0.81 -7.06 -8.61
N ARG A 135 -0.40 -6.77 -8.14
CA ARG A 135 -1.52 -6.32 -8.98
C ARG A 135 -2.43 -5.38 -8.20
N VAL A 136 -3.05 -4.45 -8.92
CA VAL A 136 -4.16 -3.64 -8.41
C VAL A 136 -5.41 -3.97 -9.20
N GLU A 137 -6.46 -4.32 -8.49
CA GLU A 137 -7.73 -4.74 -9.07
C GLU A 137 -8.85 -3.90 -8.47
N LEU A 138 -9.94 -3.72 -9.23
CA LEU A 138 -11.14 -3.12 -8.66
C LEU A 138 -11.80 -4.14 -7.73
N MET A 139 -12.19 -3.70 -6.53
CA MET A 139 -12.85 -4.57 -5.55
C MET A 139 -14.09 -5.25 -6.17
N PRO A 140 -14.34 -6.55 -5.93
CA PRO A 140 -15.61 -7.20 -6.26
C PRO A 140 -16.79 -6.52 -5.55
N GLU A 141 -18.00 -6.62 -6.10
CA GLU A 141 -19.17 -5.91 -5.57
C GLU A 141 -19.61 -6.38 -4.18
N ASP A 142 -19.34 -7.63 -3.85
CA ASP A 142 -19.71 -8.30 -2.60
C ASP A 142 -18.57 -8.35 -1.56
N MET A 143 -17.38 -7.84 -1.89
CA MET A 143 -16.24 -7.81 -0.97
C MET A 143 -16.41 -6.69 0.07
N ASP A 144 -16.16 -7.03 1.34
CA ASP A 144 -16.09 -6.05 2.42
C ASP A 144 -14.70 -5.40 2.46
N PRO A 145 -14.57 -4.06 2.40
CA PRO A 145 -13.28 -3.37 2.44
C PRO A 145 -12.51 -3.58 3.75
N LEU A 146 -13.16 -4.04 4.82
CA LEU A 146 -12.56 -4.35 6.12
C LEU A 146 -12.22 -5.83 6.30
N ASP A 147 -12.49 -6.69 5.30
CA ASP A 147 -12.12 -8.11 5.34
C ASP A 147 -10.60 -8.27 5.49
N ALA A 148 -10.19 -8.94 6.57
CA ALA A 148 -8.79 -9.08 6.94
C ALA A 148 -7.97 -9.95 5.97
N ARG A 149 -8.61 -10.69 5.07
CA ARG A 149 -7.96 -11.59 4.11
C ARG A 149 -7.38 -10.86 2.90
N TYR A 150 -7.80 -9.62 2.64
CA TYR A 150 -7.46 -8.89 1.42
C TYR A 150 -6.72 -7.61 1.72
N ASN A 151 -5.76 -7.27 0.86
CA ASN A 151 -5.17 -5.93 0.86
C ASN A 151 -6.15 -4.97 0.19
N VAL A 152 -6.44 -3.84 0.81
CA VAL A 152 -7.49 -2.93 0.35
C VAL A 152 -6.98 -1.49 0.33
N ILE A 153 -7.33 -0.78 -0.75
CA ILE A 153 -7.24 0.67 -0.86
C ILE A 153 -8.66 1.21 -0.70
N GLU A 154 -8.98 1.66 0.51
CA GLU A 154 -10.32 2.15 0.85
C GLU A 154 -10.47 3.64 0.52
N TRP A 155 -11.61 3.98 -0.07
CA TRP A 155 -12.00 5.36 -0.34
C TRP A 155 -13.02 5.83 0.71
N THR A 156 -12.64 6.84 1.50
CA THR A 156 -13.47 7.29 2.64
C THR A 156 -13.92 8.74 2.48
N HIS A 157 -15.13 9.00 2.95
CA HIS A 157 -15.70 10.34 3.08
C HIS A 157 -15.67 10.77 4.55
N ARG A 158 -15.16 11.97 4.81
CA ARG A 158 -15.11 12.56 6.15
C ARG A 158 -15.60 14.00 6.07
N THR A 159 -16.19 14.50 7.16
CA THR A 159 -16.73 15.88 7.25
C THR A 159 -15.64 16.93 7.10
N THR A 160 -14.42 16.62 7.52
CA THR A 160 -13.23 17.45 7.33
C THR A 160 -12.12 16.68 6.63
N ARG A 161 -11.16 17.40 6.07
CA ARG A 161 -9.90 16.81 5.58
C ARG A 161 -9.26 15.99 6.71
N SER A 162 -8.75 14.82 6.35
CA SER A 162 -7.95 13.99 7.25
C SER A 162 -6.74 13.42 6.51
N TRP A 163 -5.87 12.74 7.26
CA TRP A 163 -4.68 12.11 6.73
C TRP A 163 -5.05 10.87 5.92
N SER A 164 -4.34 10.68 4.80
CA SER A 164 -4.20 9.36 4.20
C SER A 164 -3.15 8.59 4.98
N TYR A 165 -3.33 7.28 5.08
CA TYR A 165 -2.33 6.41 5.67
C TYR A 165 -2.45 5.00 5.10
N GLY A 166 -1.29 4.41 4.81
CA GLY A 166 -1.11 2.98 4.59
C GLY A 166 -0.52 2.32 5.83
N GLN A 167 -1.18 1.29 6.35
CA GLN A 167 -0.66 0.48 7.45
C GLN A 167 -0.68 -1.01 7.12
N PRO A 168 0.45 -1.72 7.30
CA PRO A 168 0.44 -3.17 7.27
C PRO A 168 -0.03 -3.73 8.62
N LEU A 169 -0.89 -4.75 8.57
CA LEU A 169 -1.08 -5.70 9.66
C LEU A 169 0.04 -6.74 9.57
N VAL A 170 0.79 -6.92 10.65
CA VAL A 170 2.02 -7.72 10.67
C VAL A 170 1.91 -8.83 11.71
N ASP A 171 2.41 -10.03 11.39
CA ASP A 171 2.63 -11.07 12.41
C ASP A 171 3.77 -10.61 13.34
N PRO A 172 3.47 -10.35 14.62
CA PRO A 172 4.46 -9.79 15.55
C PRO A 172 5.62 -10.74 15.83
N ARG A 173 5.45 -12.03 15.56
CA ARG A 173 6.46 -13.08 15.80
C ARG A 173 7.53 -13.10 14.73
N THR A 174 7.21 -12.65 13.51
CA THR A 174 8.05 -12.90 12.33
C THR A 174 8.33 -11.68 11.46
N GLY A 175 7.49 -10.63 11.54
CA GLY A 175 7.54 -9.50 10.61
C GLY A 175 6.89 -9.78 9.25
N GLU A 176 6.14 -10.89 9.09
CA GLU A 176 5.36 -11.14 7.88
C GLU A 176 4.18 -10.17 7.80
N ILE A 177 4.03 -9.46 6.67
CA ILE A 177 2.84 -8.67 6.39
C ILE A 177 1.68 -9.63 6.04
N LEU A 178 0.61 -9.56 6.83
CA LEU A 178 -0.60 -10.36 6.67
C LEU A 178 -1.64 -9.64 5.79
N ARG A 179 -1.69 -8.30 5.90
CA ARG A 179 -2.60 -7.44 5.15
C ARG A 179 -2.03 -6.04 5.02
N GLY A 180 -2.13 -5.45 3.84
CA GLY A 180 -1.98 -4.03 3.60
C GLY A 180 -3.34 -3.33 3.61
N TYR A 181 -3.47 -2.25 4.37
CA TYR A 181 -4.69 -1.46 4.38
C TYR A 181 -4.36 0.02 4.21
N VAL A 182 -4.89 0.59 3.13
CA VAL A 182 -4.70 1.99 2.76
C VAL A 182 -6.03 2.71 2.89
N VAL A 183 -6.01 3.89 3.51
CA VAL A 183 -7.19 4.75 3.63
C VAL A 183 -6.93 6.07 2.92
N LEU A 184 -7.72 6.35 1.88
CA LEU A 184 -7.65 7.58 1.09
C LEU A 184 -8.91 8.42 1.28
N GLY A 185 -8.72 9.70 1.63
CA GLY A 185 -9.81 10.61 1.96
C GLY A 185 -10.27 11.45 0.79
N SER A 186 -11.59 11.54 0.56
CA SER A 186 -12.18 12.25 -0.57
C SER A 186 -11.96 13.77 -0.58
N GLY A 187 -11.66 14.36 0.57
CA GLY A 187 -11.41 15.79 0.70
C GLY A 187 -10.07 16.24 0.09
N ARG A 188 -9.14 15.31 -0.18
CA ARG A 188 -7.78 15.64 -0.62
C ARG A 188 -7.76 16.33 -1.98
N GLY A 189 -8.39 15.73 -2.98
CA GLY A 189 -8.42 16.27 -4.34
C GLY A 189 -9.07 17.65 -4.42
N ARG A 190 -10.14 17.89 -3.65
CA ARG A 190 -10.79 19.21 -3.58
C ARG A 190 -9.86 20.28 -3.01
N GLN A 191 -9.13 19.96 -1.94
CA GLN A 191 -8.19 20.90 -1.35
C GLN A 191 -7.02 21.19 -2.29
N ASP A 192 -6.46 20.15 -2.91
CA ASP A 192 -5.35 20.29 -3.85
C ASP A 192 -5.78 21.13 -5.07
N TYR A 193 -7.03 20.96 -5.55
CA TYR A 193 -7.62 21.78 -6.60
C TYR A 193 -7.71 23.27 -6.21
N ILE A 194 -8.28 23.58 -5.03
CA ILE A 194 -8.41 24.96 -4.54
C ILE A 194 -7.03 25.62 -4.37
N LEU A 195 -6.04 24.89 -3.87
CA LEU A 195 -4.67 25.40 -3.72
C LEU A 195 -4.05 25.71 -5.08
N ALA A 196 -4.18 24.81 -6.05
CA ALA A 196 -3.67 25.03 -7.40
C ALA A 196 -4.37 26.20 -8.11
N GLU A 197 -5.70 26.31 -7.96
CA GLU A 197 -6.48 27.45 -8.45
C GLU A 197 -6.00 28.78 -7.85
N ALA A 198 -5.79 28.81 -6.52
CA ALA A 198 -5.31 30.00 -5.83
C ALA A 198 -3.89 30.43 -6.28
N VAL A 199 -3.02 29.47 -6.59
CA VAL A 199 -1.64 29.74 -7.07
C VAL A 199 -1.64 30.27 -8.50
N LEU A 200 -2.51 29.75 -9.38
CA LEU A 200 -2.59 30.16 -10.78
C LEU A 200 -3.22 31.55 -10.96
N GLY A 201 -4.00 32.02 -9.98
CA GLY A 201 -4.58 33.37 -9.97
C GLY A 201 -5.80 33.54 -10.88
N ARG A 202 -6.49 34.69 -10.77
CA ARG A 202 -7.63 35.01 -11.64
C ARG A 202 -7.15 35.32 -13.06
N GLY A 203 -7.72 34.64 -14.06
CA GLY A 203 -7.46 34.89 -15.49
C GLY A 203 -6.51 33.89 -16.17
N ALA A 204 -6.12 32.82 -15.48
CA ALA A 204 -5.42 31.70 -16.12
C ALA A 204 -6.32 31.03 -17.18
N ASP A 205 -5.74 30.67 -18.32
CA ASP A 205 -6.41 29.82 -19.31
C ASP A 205 -6.48 28.39 -18.76
N LEU A 206 -7.68 27.99 -18.34
CA LEU A 206 -7.96 26.66 -17.80
C LEU A 206 -8.55 25.71 -18.85
N THR A 207 -8.37 26.01 -20.14
CA THR A 207 -8.79 25.11 -21.22
C THR A 207 -8.16 23.72 -21.02
N GLY A 208 -8.99 22.69 -20.92
CA GLY A 208 -8.55 21.31 -20.65
C GLY A 208 -8.29 20.97 -19.17
N ASP A 209 -8.63 21.86 -18.24
CA ASP A 209 -8.49 21.72 -16.78
C ASP A 209 -7.10 21.19 -16.31
N PRO A 210 -6.02 21.97 -16.52
CA PRO A 210 -4.68 21.61 -16.07
C PRO A 210 -4.58 21.43 -14.54
N ILE A 211 -5.52 22.00 -13.78
CA ILE A 211 -5.59 21.83 -12.33
C ILE A 211 -6.06 20.41 -12.00
N LEU A 212 -7.12 19.92 -12.67
CA LEU A 212 -7.57 18.54 -12.53
C LEU A 212 -6.45 17.55 -12.83
N GLU A 213 -5.70 17.75 -13.92
CA GLU A 213 -4.57 16.87 -14.25
C GLU A 213 -3.48 16.88 -13.18
N ALA A 214 -3.14 18.06 -12.63
CA ALA A 214 -2.21 18.15 -11.51
C ALA A 214 -2.72 17.41 -10.25
N VAL A 215 -4.02 17.51 -9.96
CA VAL A 215 -4.67 16.79 -8.86
C VAL A 215 -4.64 15.28 -9.09
N LEU A 216 -4.96 14.81 -10.30
CA LEU A 216 -4.92 13.40 -10.65
C LEU A 216 -3.49 12.85 -10.61
N ALA A 217 -2.49 13.59 -11.09
CA ALA A 217 -1.08 13.24 -10.95
C ALA A 217 -0.67 13.12 -9.47
N ARG A 218 -1.15 14.02 -8.61
CA ARG A 218 -0.89 13.94 -7.18
C ARG A 218 -1.56 12.74 -6.53
N LEU A 219 -2.77 12.39 -6.96
CA LEU A 219 -3.49 11.21 -6.47
C LEU A 219 -2.79 9.90 -6.89
N ARG A 220 -2.23 9.81 -8.10
CA ARG A 220 -1.37 8.69 -8.51
C ARG A 220 -0.18 8.52 -7.56
N GLN A 221 0.54 9.61 -7.31
CA GLN A 221 1.70 9.59 -6.40
C GLN A 221 1.31 9.23 -4.97
N LEU A 222 0.17 9.73 -4.48
CA LEU A 222 -0.36 9.39 -3.17
C LEU A 222 -0.68 7.90 -3.07
N ALA A 223 -1.37 7.32 -4.07
CA ALA A 223 -1.67 5.90 -4.09
C ALA A 223 -0.40 5.04 -4.04
N ALA A 224 0.60 5.36 -4.87
CA ALA A 224 1.90 4.68 -4.87
C ALA A 224 2.59 4.76 -3.49
N HIS A 225 2.59 5.96 -2.88
CA HIS A 225 3.21 6.22 -1.59
C HIS A 225 2.56 5.41 -0.46
N GLU A 226 1.24 5.49 -0.31
CA GLU A 226 0.55 4.79 0.77
C GLU A 226 0.60 3.26 0.60
N VAL A 227 0.52 2.76 -0.64
CA VAL A 227 0.75 1.34 -0.92
C VAL A 227 2.18 0.93 -0.56
N GLY A 228 3.17 1.79 -0.80
CA GLY A 228 4.55 1.56 -0.39
C GLY A 228 4.70 1.26 1.10
N HIS A 229 4.01 2.03 1.96
CA HIS A 229 3.99 1.76 3.40
C HIS A 229 3.40 0.38 3.73
N THR A 230 2.34 -0.02 3.04
CA THR A 230 1.72 -1.34 3.21
C THR A 230 2.53 -2.51 2.61
N LEU A 231 3.53 -2.21 1.78
CA LEU A 231 4.53 -3.17 1.33
C LEU A 231 5.72 -3.29 2.31
N GLY A 232 5.74 -2.45 3.36
CA GLY A 232 6.76 -2.45 4.40
C GLY A 232 7.79 -1.34 4.27
N LEU A 233 7.66 -0.41 3.32
CA LEU A 233 8.62 0.67 3.12
C LEU A 233 8.37 1.83 4.09
N ALA A 234 9.44 2.30 4.73
CA ALA A 234 9.41 3.53 5.50
C ALA A 234 9.53 4.76 4.58
N HIS A 235 9.18 5.93 5.11
CA HIS A 235 9.43 7.21 4.43
C HIS A 235 10.89 7.35 4.02
N ASN A 236 11.14 7.73 2.76
CA ASN A 236 12.50 7.94 2.27
C ASN A 236 12.90 9.40 2.40
N PHE A 237 13.06 9.86 3.65
CA PHE A 237 13.46 11.25 3.95
C PHE A 237 14.78 11.63 3.26
N ALA A 238 15.69 10.67 3.08
CA ALA A 238 16.98 10.86 2.42
C ALA A 238 16.86 11.21 0.93
N ALA A 239 15.83 10.74 0.22
CA ALA A 239 15.61 11.09 -1.18
C ALA A 239 15.24 12.57 -1.39
N SER A 240 14.83 13.28 -0.34
CA SER A 240 14.45 14.71 -0.43
C SER A 240 15.59 15.59 -0.93
N VAL A 241 16.86 15.21 -0.66
CA VAL A 241 18.04 15.94 -1.13
C VAL A 241 18.50 15.52 -2.53
N ALA A 242 17.99 14.40 -3.07
CA ALA A 242 18.30 13.89 -4.39
C ALA A 242 17.16 14.21 -5.37
N ASN A 243 17.31 15.30 -6.12
CA ASN A 243 16.41 15.70 -7.21
C ASN A 243 14.91 15.82 -6.81
N ARG A 244 14.62 16.15 -5.54
CA ARG A 244 13.24 16.27 -5.01
C ARG A 244 12.38 15.02 -5.25
N SER A 245 13.00 13.83 -5.29
CA SER A 245 12.36 12.56 -5.64
C SER A 245 11.45 12.00 -4.52
N SER A 246 10.86 12.85 -3.68
CA SER A 246 10.25 12.43 -2.41
C SER A 246 9.14 11.38 -2.61
N ALA A 247 9.29 10.26 -1.90
CA ALA A 247 8.21 9.43 -1.39
C ALA A 247 8.51 9.12 0.08
#